data_AF-A0A7C9TVX6-F1
#
_entry.id   AF-A0A7C9TVX6-F1
#
_cell.length_a   1.000
_cell.length_b   1.000
_cell.length_c   1.000
_cell.angle_alpha   90.00
_cell.angle_beta   90.00
_cell.angle_gamma   90.00
#
_symmetry.space_group_name_H-M   'P 1'
#
loop_
_entity.id
_entity.type
_entity.pdbx_description
1 polymer ?
#
loop_
_entity_poly.entity_id
_entity_poly.type
_entity_poly.pdbx_seq_one_letter_code
_entity_poly.pdbx_strand_id
1 'polypeptide(L)'
;MFLIGIDFDNTIACYDRLFPKIATELGFVTGENIFFKSDVKEKILEKPEGDLLWQRLQGKVYGKYMLGADIFPGFYEFLYLSKLRGHQIFIVSHKTEFGHFDEEKISLREQALKWMQNKGIIGDSFVSIRKNDVFFESTRQEKIARIKSLECTHFIDDLCAVLADDNFPNIHKIGFRTNFNSSQEESIAKCSSWREITNYIYKFWSEIDVVKLTTHNFPKLAIQEAHLKKGQGNSKTYKLLGSQQDYILKVYPDRQHDSRPRLETESTAYQTLFAKKYPVPESIVVDTNLGWGIYSWINGKSIDKIDESFLGQAFDFLQRLLNDSRLEVEEFSKLFGEASEACLSGAEIVRQIEQRRQRLQNVESEPVQVFFRDNFDPYLKLVTETVKNNCREFFTRSLPRSLQILSPSDFGAHNALRTEDDQFVFVDFEYFGWDDPVKLVSDFYWHPGMNLSQALKNKWINYAGKLFVDDLYFKDRLSSYLPLYGLRWCLILLNEFIPKKLQHRLHARSLSPEDIANIQANQLNKAERLLEQIKEMTS
;
A
#
# COMPACT_ATOMS: atom_id res chain seq x y z
N MET A 1 26.38 17.70 -7.84
CA MET A 1 25.24 17.73 -8.78
C MET A 1 25.29 16.46 -9.61
N PHE A 2 24.17 15.74 -9.76
CA PHE A 2 24.10 14.55 -10.62
C PHE A 2 23.49 14.88 -11.98
N LEU A 3 23.96 14.17 -13.01
CA LEU A 3 23.45 14.19 -14.37
C LEU A 3 22.83 12.81 -14.60
N ILE A 4 21.51 12.70 -14.54
CA ILE A 4 20.83 11.40 -14.50
C ILE A 4 20.09 11.19 -15.80
N GLY A 5 20.52 10.18 -16.55
CA GLY A 5 19.77 9.70 -17.71
C GLY A 5 18.77 8.60 -17.31
N ILE A 6 17.61 8.61 -17.94
CA ILE A 6 16.52 7.68 -17.64
C ILE A 6 15.95 7.15 -18.95
N ASP A 7 15.80 5.83 -19.08
CA ASP A 7 15.00 5.26 -20.16
C ASP A 7 13.51 5.60 -19.99
N PHE A 8 12.76 5.56 -21.08
CA PHE A 8 11.36 5.94 -21.09
C PHE A 8 10.41 4.74 -20.95
N ASP A 9 10.50 3.75 -21.84
CA ASP A 9 9.51 2.69 -22.00
C ASP A 9 9.71 1.60 -20.95
N ASN A 10 8.69 1.26 -20.15
CA ASN A 10 8.80 0.32 -19.01
C ASN A 10 9.76 0.77 -17.89
N THR A 11 10.32 1.97 -17.97
CA THR A 11 11.08 2.62 -16.89
C THR A 11 10.32 3.79 -16.27
N ILE A 12 9.78 4.71 -17.11
CA ILE A 12 8.89 5.80 -16.69
C ILE A 12 7.43 5.43 -16.98
N ALA A 13 7.15 5.05 -18.23
CA ALA A 13 5.82 4.66 -18.67
C ALA A 13 5.52 3.21 -18.29
N CYS A 14 4.45 3.01 -17.52
CA CYS A 14 3.93 1.72 -17.09
C CYS A 14 2.80 1.26 -18.02
N TYR A 15 3.03 0.14 -18.67
CA TYR A 15 2.07 -0.45 -19.60
C TYR A 15 1.33 -1.68 -19.03
N ASP A 16 1.57 -2.02 -17.76
CA ASP A 16 1.12 -3.27 -17.14
C ASP A 16 -0.41 -3.48 -17.25
N ARG A 17 -1.19 -2.40 -17.09
CA ARG A 17 -2.67 -2.42 -17.25
C ARG A 17 -3.12 -2.18 -18.68
N LEU A 18 -2.34 -1.47 -19.48
CA LEU A 18 -2.72 -1.08 -20.83
C LEU A 18 -2.66 -2.26 -21.80
N PHE A 19 -1.64 -3.12 -21.68
CA PHE A 19 -1.52 -4.32 -22.55
C PHE A 19 -2.74 -5.25 -22.44
N PRO A 20 -3.15 -5.72 -21.24
CA PRO A 20 -4.35 -6.55 -21.07
C PRO A 20 -5.62 -5.92 -21.65
N LYS A 21 -5.81 -4.63 -21.35
CA LYS A 21 -6.98 -3.87 -21.83
C LYS A 21 -7.05 -3.86 -23.36
N ILE A 22 -5.99 -3.40 -24.03
CA ILE A 22 -5.98 -3.27 -25.49
C ILE A 22 -5.97 -4.63 -26.18
N ALA A 23 -5.26 -5.62 -25.62
CA ALA A 23 -5.25 -6.97 -26.18
C ALA A 23 -6.65 -7.61 -26.17
N THR A 24 -7.43 -7.34 -25.11
CA THR A 24 -8.82 -7.81 -25.00
C THR A 24 -9.74 -7.04 -25.93
N GLU A 25 -9.67 -5.70 -25.94
CA GLU A 25 -10.49 -4.83 -26.79
C GLU A 25 -10.31 -5.11 -28.29
N LEU A 26 -9.08 -5.45 -28.70
CA LEU A 26 -8.75 -5.78 -30.08
C LEU A 26 -8.87 -7.27 -30.42
N GLY A 27 -9.31 -8.12 -29.48
CA GLY A 27 -9.50 -9.56 -29.71
C GLY A 27 -8.20 -10.36 -29.88
N PHE A 28 -7.04 -9.82 -29.49
CA PHE A 28 -5.77 -10.56 -29.50
C PHE A 28 -5.77 -11.70 -28.48
N VAL A 29 -6.53 -11.58 -27.40
CA VAL A 29 -6.69 -12.59 -26.37
C VAL A 29 -8.15 -12.67 -25.94
N THR A 30 -8.61 -13.86 -25.58
CA THR A 30 -9.96 -14.11 -25.05
C THR A 30 -9.83 -14.90 -23.74
N GLY A 31 -10.76 -14.67 -22.82
CA GLY A 31 -10.88 -15.41 -21.57
C GLY A 31 -10.73 -14.56 -20.30
N GLU A 32 -11.22 -15.12 -19.20
CA GLU A 32 -11.10 -14.55 -17.86
C GLU A 32 -9.64 -14.65 -17.38
N ASN A 33 -9.24 -13.76 -16.47
CA ASN A 33 -7.93 -13.74 -15.81
C ASN A 33 -6.70 -13.27 -16.62
N ILE A 34 -6.85 -12.27 -17.49
CA ILE A 34 -5.70 -11.59 -18.12
C ILE A 34 -5.48 -10.25 -17.42
N PHE A 35 -4.51 -10.21 -16.51
CA PHE A 35 -4.30 -9.04 -15.65
C PHE A 35 -2.97 -8.35 -15.89
N PHE A 36 -1.99 -9.07 -16.45
CA PHE A 36 -0.63 -8.57 -16.65
C PHE A 36 -0.18 -8.68 -18.11
N LYS A 37 0.76 -7.81 -18.49
CA LYS A 37 1.43 -7.84 -19.79
C LYS A 37 2.10 -9.19 -20.08
N SER A 38 2.64 -9.87 -19.05
CA SER A 38 3.23 -11.21 -19.16
C SER A 38 2.21 -12.24 -19.65
N ASP A 39 1.01 -12.24 -19.07
CA ASP A 39 -0.06 -13.18 -19.41
C ASP A 39 -0.51 -12.98 -20.86
N VAL A 40 -0.60 -11.72 -21.28
CA VAL A 40 -0.90 -11.36 -22.68
C VAL A 40 0.18 -11.89 -23.62
N LYS A 41 1.46 -11.67 -23.28
CA LYS A 41 2.59 -12.09 -24.11
C LYS A 41 2.62 -13.61 -24.26
N GLU A 42 2.51 -14.35 -23.16
CA GLU A 42 2.49 -15.81 -23.16
C GLU A 42 1.37 -16.36 -24.05
N LYS A 43 0.12 -15.90 -23.83
CA LYS A 43 -1.03 -16.32 -24.64
C LYS A 43 -0.93 -15.96 -26.13
N ILE A 44 -0.29 -14.84 -26.47
CA ILE A 44 -0.11 -14.44 -27.87
C ILE A 44 0.97 -15.30 -28.54
N LEU A 45 2.07 -15.59 -27.84
CA LEU A 45 3.16 -16.39 -28.38
C LEU A 45 2.77 -17.86 -28.64
N GLU A 46 1.76 -18.37 -27.95
CA GLU A 46 1.18 -19.70 -28.23
C GLU A 46 0.39 -19.79 -29.55
N LYS A 47 0.04 -18.65 -30.17
CA LYS A 47 -0.74 -18.61 -31.42
C LYS A 47 0.13 -18.77 -32.66
N PRO A 48 -0.44 -19.26 -33.78
CA PRO A 48 0.21 -19.14 -35.08
C PRO A 48 0.57 -17.67 -35.38
N GLU A 49 1.79 -17.43 -35.85
CA GLU A 49 2.34 -16.08 -36.06
C GLU A 49 2.35 -15.21 -34.78
N GLY A 50 2.45 -15.83 -33.60
CA GLY A 50 2.43 -15.16 -32.30
C GLY A 50 3.43 -14.01 -32.18
N ASP A 51 4.65 -14.16 -32.71
CA ASP A 51 5.65 -13.08 -32.75
C ASP A 51 5.17 -11.85 -33.54
N LEU A 52 4.55 -12.08 -34.70
CA LEU A 52 4.01 -11.01 -35.53
C LEU A 52 2.81 -10.34 -34.85
N LEU A 53 1.93 -11.11 -34.23
CA LEU A 53 0.80 -10.61 -33.45
C LEU A 53 1.28 -9.77 -32.25
N TRP A 54 2.31 -10.24 -31.55
CA TRP A 54 2.91 -9.51 -30.44
C TRP A 54 3.49 -8.17 -30.90
N GLN A 55 4.26 -8.17 -32.00
CA GLN A 55 4.82 -6.93 -32.59
C GLN A 55 3.73 -5.95 -33.03
N ARG A 56 2.65 -6.44 -33.65
CA ARG A 56 1.47 -5.62 -34.03
C ARG A 56 0.80 -4.99 -32.81
N LEU A 57 0.58 -5.77 -31.74
CA LEU A 57 0.01 -5.26 -30.50
C LEU A 57 0.94 -4.21 -29.86
N GLN A 58 2.25 -4.45 -29.82
CA GLN A 58 3.23 -3.48 -29.33
C GLN A 58 3.17 -2.17 -30.11
N GLY A 59 3.13 -2.22 -31.45
CA GLY A 59 3.00 -1.03 -32.29
C GLY A 59 1.75 -0.21 -31.95
N LYS A 60 0.61 -0.87 -31.74
CA LYS A 60 -0.64 -0.18 -31.34
C LYS A 60 -0.58 0.39 -29.93
N VAL A 61 -0.06 -0.36 -28.96
CA VAL A 61 0.03 0.07 -27.56
C VAL A 61 0.99 1.24 -27.38
N TYR A 62 2.19 1.16 -27.96
CA TYR A 62 3.19 2.22 -27.86
C TYR A 62 2.92 3.42 -28.78
N GLY A 63 2.04 3.26 -29.77
CA GLY A 63 1.57 4.34 -30.64
C GLY A 63 0.19 4.82 -30.21
N LYS A 64 -0.84 4.38 -30.93
CA LYS A 64 -2.24 4.82 -30.80
C LYS A 64 -2.78 4.90 -29.38
N TYR A 65 -2.47 3.90 -28.54
CA TYR A 65 -3.07 3.77 -27.21
C TYR A 65 -2.18 4.28 -26.08
N MET A 66 -0.98 4.77 -26.39
CA MET A 66 0.03 5.14 -25.39
C MET A 66 -0.47 6.17 -24.38
N LEU A 67 -1.40 7.06 -24.79
CA LEU A 67 -2.01 8.04 -23.90
C LEU A 67 -2.69 7.43 -22.66
N GLY A 68 -3.10 6.16 -22.74
CA GLY A 68 -3.68 5.40 -21.63
C GLY A 68 -2.67 4.76 -20.67
N ALA A 69 -1.36 4.92 -20.88
CA ALA A 69 -0.34 4.36 -20.00
C ALA A 69 -0.29 5.11 -18.65
N ASP A 70 0.02 4.35 -17.60
CA ASP A 70 0.23 4.89 -16.25
C ASP A 70 1.70 5.29 -16.08
N ILE A 71 1.98 6.09 -15.05
CA ILE A 71 3.36 6.36 -14.63
C ILE A 71 3.71 5.34 -13.56
N PHE A 72 4.95 4.82 -13.54
CA PHE A 72 5.37 4.01 -12.41
C PHE A 72 5.29 4.80 -11.08
N PRO A 73 4.66 4.23 -10.03
CA PRO A 73 4.60 4.89 -8.72
C PRO A 73 5.98 5.32 -8.23
N GLY A 74 6.04 6.48 -7.57
CA GLY A 74 7.28 7.05 -7.03
C GLY A 74 8.13 7.86 -8.01
N PHE A 75 7.85 7.84 -9.32
CA PHE A 75 8.64 8.61 -10.29
C PHE A 75 8.55 10.13 -10.08
N TYR A 76 7.37 10.67 -9.75
CA TYR A 76 7.27 12.10 -9.42
C TYR A 76 8.09 12.44 -8.18
N GLU A 77 7.99 11.63 -7.12
CA GLU A 77 8.81 11.80 -5.91
C GLU A 77 10.30 11.88 -6.25
N PHE A 78 10.77 11.00 -7.15
CA PHE A 78 12.13 11.06 -7.68
C PHE A 78 12.43 12.41 -8.36
N LEU A 79 11.59 12.86 -9.30
CA LEU A 79 11.76 14.13 -10.00
C LEU A 79 11.80 15.33 -9.04
N TYR A 80 10.87 15.39 -8.08
CA TYR A 80 10.81 16.46 -7.08
C TYR A 80 12.13 16.54 -6.31
N LEU A 81 12.59 15.41 -5.75
CA LEU A 81 13.84 15.37 -5.00
C LEU A 81 15.05 15.73 -5.86
N SER A 82 15.12 15.20 -7.08
CA SER A 82 16.22 15.52 -8.00
C SER A 82 16.30 17.03 -8.27
N LYS A 83 15.18 17.67 -8.56
CA LYS A 83 15.12 19.11 -8.86
C LYS A 83 15.41 19.96 -7.63
N LEU A 84 14.84 19.60 -6.46
CA LEU A 84 15.11 20.28 -5.18
C LEU A 84 16.58 20.24 -4.76
N ARG A 85 17.29 19.17 -5.12
CA ARG A 85 18.73 18.99 -4.86
C ARG A 85 19.63 19.48 -6.01
N GLY A 86 19.04 20.17 -7.00
CA GLY A 86 19.77 20.79 -8.10
C GLY A 86 20.40 19.78 -9.06
N HIS A 87 19.80 18.60 -9.23
CA HIS A 87 20.25 17.59 -10.20
C HIS A 87 19.56 17.80 -11.54
N GLN A 88 20.27 17.46 -12.62
CA GLN A 88 19.73 17.51 -13.97
C GLN A 88 19.28 16.11 -14.39
N ILE A 89 18.10 16.06 -15.00
CA ILE A 89 17.46 14.83 -15.47
C ILE A 89 17.33 14.91 -16.98
N PHE A 90 17.74 13.83 -17.64
CA PHE A 90 17.57 13.61 -19.06
C PHE A 90 16.73 12.36 -19.28
N ILE A 91 15.87 12.39 -20.29
CA ILE A 91 15.24 11.18 -20.81
C ILE A 91 16.01 10.78 -22.05
N VAL A 92 16.62 9.59 -22.04
CA VAL A 92 17.39 9.08 -23.17
C VAL A 92 16.90 7.68 -23.45
N SER A 93 16.15 7.50 -24.54
CA SER A 93 15.51 6.22 -24.84
C SER A 93 15.72 5.82 -26.30
N HIS A 94 15.91 4.52 -26.51
CA HIS A 94 15.90 3.95 -27.85
C HIS A 94 14.45 3.73 -28.25
N LYS A 95 13.97 4.52 -29.21
CA LYS A 95 12.59 4.48 -29.66
C LYS A 95 12.53 4.74 -31.16
N THR A 96 12.03 3.75 -31.91
CA THR A 96 11.81 3.92 -33.35
C THR A 96 10.78 5.01 -33.60
N GLU A 97 10.86 5.67 -34.76
CA GLU A 97 9.88 6.71 -35.11
C GLU A 97 8.49 6.09 -35.35
N PHE A 98 8.43 4.95 -36.02
CA PHE A 98 7.18 4.22 -36.30
C PHE A 98 7.20 2.81 -35.69
N GLY A 99 6.02 2.30 -35.36
CA GLY A 99 5.85 0.92 -34.89
C GLY A 99 6.02 -0.10 -36.02
N HIS A 100 6.40 -1.32 -35.65
CA HIS A 100 6.37 -2.44 -36.58
C HIS A 100 4.93 -2.69 -37.05
N PHE A 101 4.75 -2.80 -38.38
CA PHE A 101 3.44 -3.03 -39.01
C PHE A 101 2.38 -1.97 -38.69
N ASP A 102 2.80 -0.72 -38.43
CA ASP A 102 1.89 0.39 -38.20
C ASP A 102 1.37 0.97 -39.52
N GLU A 103 0.22 0.48 -39.97
CA GLU A 103 -0.50 0.98 -41.15
C GLU A 103 -0.92 2.45 -41.00
N GLU A 104 -1.16 2.90 -39.75
CA GLU A 104 -1.59 4.27 -39.44
C GLU A 104 -0.40 5.25 -39.40
N LYS A 105 0.85 4.75 -39.45
CA LYS A 105 2.10 5.54 -39.37
C LYS A 105 2.10 6.55 -38.22
N ILE A 106 1.65 6.12 -37.05
CA ILE A 106 1.62 6.95 -35.85
C ILE A 106 3.05 7.05 -35.31
N SER A 107 3.56 8.28 -35.20
CA SER A 107 4.89 8.51 -34.64
C SER A 107 4.92 8.15 -33.15
N LEU A 108 5.67 7.11 -32.78
CA LEU A 108 5.83 6.66 -31.40
C LEU A 108 6.54 7.73 -30.56
N ARG A 109 7.46 8.49 -31.16
CA ARG A 109 8.19 9.58 -30.51
C ARG A 109 7.25 10.74 -30.18
N GLU A 110 6.37 11.12 -31.11
CA GLU A 110 5.38 12.16 -30.87
C GLU A 110 4.35 11.76 -29.82
N GLN A 111 3.86 10.51 -29.85
CA GLN A 111 2.96 10.01 -28.82
C GLN A 111 3.61 10.00 -27.44
N ALA A 112 4.91 9.68 -27.35
CA ALA A 112 5.64 9.75 -26.09
C ALA A 112 5.81 11.17 -25.56
N LEU A 113 6.17 12.12 -26.41
CA LEU A 113 6.22 13.53 -26.02
C LEU A 113 4.85 14.02 -25.56
N LYS A 114 3.79 13.69 -26.31
CA LYS A 114 2.41 14.08 -25.96
C LYS A 114 1.98 13.45 -24.64
N TRP A 115 2.28 12.17 -24.40
CA TRP A 115 2.00 11.51 -23.14
C TRP A 115 2.75 12.19 -21.98
N MET A 116 4.05 12.44 -22.13
CA MET A 116 4.86 13.09 -21.09
C MET A 116 4.39 14.53 -20.79
N GLN A 117 3.96 15.27 -21.81
CA GLN A 117 3.37 16.60 -21.65
C GLN A 117 2.02 16.54 -20.92
N ASN A 118 1.14 15.62 -21.32
CA ASN A 118 -0.17 15.43 -20.66
C ASN A 118 -0.02 15.01 -19.19
N LYS A 119 1.05 14.28 -18.88
CA LYS A 119 1.42 13.91 -17.51
C LYS A 119 2.26 15.00 -16.80
N GLY A 120 2.57 16.12 -17.43
CA GLY A 120 3.40 17.18 -16.81
C GLY A 120 4.85 16.77 -16.50
N ILE A 121 5.31 15.63 -17.00
CA ILE A 121 6.72 15.18 -16.91
C ILE A 121 7.59 16.14 -17.73
N ILE A 122 7.10 16.56 -18.90
CA ILE A 122 7.71 17.60 -19.73
C ILE A 122 6.87 18.87 -19.63
N GLY A 123 7.52 20.02 -19.47
CA GLY A 123 6.87 21.31 -19.35
C GLY A 123 7.77 22.36 -18.70
N ASP A 124 7.16 23.48 -18.33
CA ASP A 124 7.85 24.63 -17.73
C ASP A 124 7.67 24.71 -16.20
N SER A 125 7.04 23.69 -15.59
CA SER A 125 6.94 23.62 -14.14
C SER A 125 8.31 23.34 -13.51
N PHE A 126 8.46 23.69 -12.23
CA PHE A 126 9.69 23.45 -11.48
C PHE A 126 10.16 21.98 -11.53
N VAL A 127 9.22 21.05 -11.49
CA VAL A 127 9.52 19.61 -11.51
C VAL A 127 9.63 18.99 -12.88
N SER A 128 9.18 19.70 -13.91
CA SER A 128 9.21 19.19 -15.27
C SER A 128 10.64 19.12 -15.81
N ILE A 129 10.84 18.15 -16.70
CA ILE A 129 12.01 18.02 -17.56
C ILE A 129 11.79 18.92 -18.77
N ARG A 130 12.82 19.66 -19.20
CA ARG A 130 12.70 20.50 -20.39
C ARG A 130 12.58 19.59 -21.60
N LYS A 131 11.79 19.98 -22.60
CA LYS A 131 11.64 19.21 -23.84
C LYS A 131 13.00 18.94 -24.53
N ASN A 132 13.95 19.88 -24.43
CA ASN A 132 15.28 19.75 -25.00
C ASN A 132 16.19 18.76 -24.24
N ASP A 133 15.79 18.31 -23.05
CA ASP A 133 16.47 17.29 -22.25
C ASP A 133 15.90 15.88 -22.52
N VAL A 134 15.09 15.72 -23.57
CA VAL A 134 14.47 14.45 -23.99
C VAL A 134 15.01 14.04 -25.35
N PHE A 135 15.65 12.88 -25.39
CA PHE A 135 16.37 12.35 -26.55
C PHE A 135 15.85 10.97 -26.92
N PHE A 136 15.33 10.86 -28.14
CA PHE A 136 14.99 9.57 -28.75
C PHE A 136 16.03 9.21 -29.79
N GLU A 137 16.69 8.09 -29.58
CA GLU A 137 17.71 7.57 -30.50
C GLU A 137 17.14 6.37 -31.27
N SER A 138 17.62 6.16 -32.49
CA SER A 138 17.09 5.14 -33.41
C SER A 138 17.73 3.78 -33.22
N THR A 139 18.89 3.74 -32.56
CA THR A 139 19.60 2.50 -32.22
C THR A 139 20.08 2.49 -30.77
N ARG A 140 20.39 1.31 -30.25
CA ARG A 140 20.99 1.15 -28.91
C ARG A 140 22.37 1.83 -28.83
N GLN A 141 23.16 1.75 -29.89
CA GLN A 141 24.48 2.36 -29.96
C GLN A 141 24.39 3.89 -29.89
N GLU A 142 23.45 4.50 -30.62
CA GLU A 142 23.18 5.94 -30.55
C GLU A 142 22.69 6.35 -29.16
N LYS A 143 21.83 5.55 -28.52
CA LYS A 143 21.41 5.75 -27.12
C LYS A 143 22.62 5.82 -26.20
N ILE A 144 23.54 4.86 -26.28
CA ILE A 144 24.76 4.84 -25.46
C ILE A 144 25.67 6.03 -25.77
N ALA A 145 25.82 6.40 -27.05
CA ALA A 145 26.58 7.58 -27.45
C ALA A 145 25.97 8.88 -26.88
N ARG A 146 24.64 9.00 -26.88
CA ARG A 146 23.93 10.13 -26.25
C ARG A 146 24.22 10.21 -24.76
N ILE A 147 24.11 9.08 -24.03
CA ILE A 147 24.41 9.01 -22.58
C ILE A 147 25.82 9.51 -22.29
N LYS A 148 26.81 9.11 -23.11
CA LYS A 148 28.19 9.61 -23.00
C LYS A 148 28.30 11.11 -23.28
N SER A 149 27.65 11.59 -24.33
CA SER A 149 27.71 13.01 -24.74
C SER A 149 27.09 13.97 -23.73
N LEU A 150 26.10 13.49 -22.97
CA LEU A 150 25.47 14.24 -21.88
C LEU A 150 26.24 14.14 -20.57
N GLU A 151 27.34 13.39 -20.54
CA GLU A 151 28.18 13.16 -19.36
C GLU A 151 27.37 12.65 -18.16
N CYS A 152 26.36 11.81 -18.42
CA CYS A 152 25.51 11.25 -17.37
C CYS A 152 26.38 10.57 -16.29
N THR A 153 26.12 10.88 -15.02
CA THR A 153 26.77 10.22 -13.88
C THR A 153 26.00 9.00 -13.39
N HIS A 154 24.70 8.95 -13.70
CA HIS A 154 23.82 7.83 -13.39
C HIS A 154 22.96 7.51 -14.61
N PHE A 155 22.64 6.23 -14.80
CA PHE A 155 21.67 5.81 -15.80
C PHE A 155 20.72 4.74 -15.27
N ILE A 156 19.44 4.92 -15.54
CA ILE A 156 18.35 4.06 -15.08
C ILE A 156 17.66 3.46 -16.31
N ASP A 157 17.56 2.12 -16.36
CA ASP A 157 16.99 1.38 -17.48
C ASP A 157 16.38 0.06 -17.00
N ASP A 158 15.30 -0.40 -17.63
CA ASP A 158 14.72 -1.72 -17.39
C ASP A 158 15.41 -2.84 -18.20
N LEU A 159 16.23 -2.49 -19.19
CA LEU A 159 16.92 -3.44 -20.05
C LEU A 159 18.38 -3.67 -19.63
N CYS A 160 18.62 -4.84 -19.04
CA CYS A 160 19.97 -5.34 -18.71
C CYS A 160 20.93 -5.25 -19.90
N ALA A 161 20.47 -5.60 -21.10
CA ALA A 161 21.27 -5.61 -22.32
C ALA A 161 21.77 -4.21 -22.75
N VAL A 162 21.19 -3.13 -22.24
CA VAL A 162 21.71 -1.77 -22.43
C VAL A 162 22.80 -1.49 -21.39
N LEU A 163 22.52 -1.77 -20.11
CA LEU A 163 23.43 -1.50 -18.99
C LEU A 163 24.69 -2.39 -18.99
N ALA A 164 24.61 -3.56 -19.61
CA ALA A 164 25.70 -4.53 -19.74
C ALA A 164 26.44 -4.42 -21.09
N ASP A 165 26.10 -3.45 -21.95
CA ASP A 165 26.82 -3.25 -23.21
C ASP A 165 28.28 -2.85 -22.92
N ASP A 166 29.24 -3.48 -23.61
CA ASP A 166 30.68 -3.23 -23.42
C ASP A 166 31.07 -1.77 -23.69
N ASN A 167 30.29 -1.07 -24.53
CA ASN A 167 30.51 0.34 -24.81
C ASN A 167 29.82 1.26 -23.81
N PHE A 168 29.10 0.75 -22.81
CA PHE A 168 28.40 1.59 -21.83
C PHE A 168 29.41 2.38 -20.98
N PRO A 169 29.19 3.69 -20.70
CA PRO A 169 30.12 4.47 -19.89
C PRO A 169 30.27 3.93 -18.46
N ASN A 170 31.45 4.12 -17.85
CA ASN A 170 31.72 3.72 -16.47
C ASN A 170 31.07 4.69 -15.48
N ILE A 171 29.76 4.53 -15.26
CA ILE A 171 28.90 5.40 -14.44
C ILE A 171 28.03 4.55 -13.51
N HIS A 172 27.25 5.16 -12.63
CA HIS A 172 26.34 4.40 -11.77
C HIS A 172 25.15 3.85 -12.58
N LYS A 173 25.11 2.52 -12.73
CA LYS A 173 24.08 1.80 -13.48
C LYS A 173 23.01 1.27 -12.55
N ILE A 174 21.74 1.54 -12.86
CA ILE A 174 20.60 1.13 -12.05
C ILE A 174 19.59 0.40 -12.93
N GLY A 175 19.42 -0.89 -12.67
CA GLY A 175 18.40 -1.73 -13.31
C GLY A 175 17.06 -1.57 -12.62
N PHE A 176 16.05 -1.10 -13.37
CA PHE A 176 14.67 -0.97 -12.88
C PHE A 176 13.85 -2.22 -13.23
N ARG A 177 13.41 -2.97 -12.21
CA ARG A 177 12.62 -4.23 -12.37
C ARG A 177 13.28 -5.25 -13.32
N THR A 178 14.60 -5.24 -13.39
CA THR A 178 15.41 -6.13 -14.22
C THR A 178 15.52 -7.53 -13.64
N ASN A 179 15.26 -8.56 -14.45
CA ASN A 179 15.59 -9.96 -14.13
C ASN A 179 16.99 -10.28 -14.67
N PHE A 180 18.00 -10.27 -13.79
CA PHE A 180 19.37 -10.65 -14.14
C PHE A 180 19.61 -12.13 -13.88
N ASN A 181 20.02 -12.87 -14.91
CA ASN A 181 20.50 -14.25 -14.77
C ASN A 181 22.03 -14.20 -14.75
N SER A 182 22.65 -14.66 -13.66
CA SER A 182 24.11 -14.90 -13.45
C SER A 182 24.95 -13.82 -12.75
N SER A 183 26.17 -14.25 -12.39
CA SER A 183 27.18 -13.65 -11.53
C SER A 183 28.08 -12.60 -12.19
N GLN A 184 27.81 -12.18 -13.44
CA GLN A 184 28.65 -11.22 -14.17
C GLN A 184 28.33 -9.73 -13.91
N GLU A 185 27.36 -9.42 -13.06
CA GLU A 185 26.77 -8.07 -13.02
C GLU A 185 26.62 -7.51 -11.58
N GLU A 186 27.61 -7.75 -10.72
CA GLU A 186 27.66 -7.15 -9.37
C GLU A 186 27.73 -5.61 -9.38
N SER A 187 28.16 -5.01 -10.50
CA SER A 187 28.31 -3.55 -10.64
C SER A 187 27.00 -2.79 -10.94
N ILE A 188 25.89 -3.48 -11.20
CA ILE A 188 24.59 -2.84 -11.50
C ILE A 188 23.70 -2.90 -10.26
N ALA A 189 23.30 -1.72 -9.77
CA ALA A 189 22.34 -1.63 -8.69
C ALA A 189 20.96 -2.10 -9.16
N LYS A 190 20.29 -2.93 -8.36
CA LYS A 190 18.99 -3.51 -8.70
C LYS A 190 17.91 -2.86 -7.86
N CYS A 191 16.94 -2.22 -8.50
CA CYS A 191 15.83 -1.57 -7.82
C CYS A 191 14.51 -2.03 -8.44
N SER A 192 13.55 -2.41 -7.61
CA SER A 192 12.23 -2.88 -8.04
C SER A 192 11.17 -1.77 -8.11
N SER A 193 11.48 -0.59 -7.56
CA SER A 193 10.59 0.58 -7.50
C SER A 193 11.37 1.90 -7.61
N TRP A 194 10.69 2.98 -7.98
CA TRP A 194 11.30 4.31 -8.00
C TRP A 194 11.70 4.82 -6.62
N ARG A 195 11.02 4.37 -5.56
CA ARG A 195 11.42 4.69 -4.19
C ARG A 195 12.71 4.00 -3.77
N GLU A 196 12.97 2.78 -4.24
CA GLU A 196 14.27 2.14 -4.06
C GLU A 196 15.38 2.89 -4.78
N ILE A 197 15.14 3.32 -6.03
CA ILE A 197 16.08 4.16 -6.79
C ILE A 197 16.35 5.46 -6.02
N THR A 198 15.29 6.13 -5.57
CA THR A 198 15.38 7.36 -4.77
C THR A 198 16.22 7.12 -3.51
N ASN A 199 16.00 6.02 -2.79
CA ASN A 199 16.79 5.68 -1.61
C ASN A 199 18.26 5.39 -1.94
N TYR A 200 18.51 4.68 -3.02
CA TYR A 200 19.85 4.33 -3.48
C TYR A 200 20.67 5.59 -3.80
N ILE A 201 20.08 6.56 -4.52
CA ILE A 201 20.79 7.78 -4.93
C ILE A 201 20.80 8.84 -3.81
N TYR A 202 19.71 9.00 -3.06
CA TYR A 202 19.46 10.19 -2.22
C TYR A 202 19.33 9.93 -0.73
N LYS A 203 19.19 8.67 -0.28
CA LYS A 203 18.90 8.30 1.11
C LYS A 203 17.66 9.03 1.69
N PHE A 204 16.46 8.74 1.14
CA PHE A 204 15.11 9.26 1.49
C PHE A 204 14.97 10.80 1.66
N TRP A 205 13.74 11.27 1.86
CA TRP A 205 13.43 12.67 2.17
C TRP A 205 14.04 13.10 3.50
N SER A 206 14.74 14.23 3.50
CA SER A 206 15.05 14.96 4.73
C SER A 206 13.87 15.85 5.14
N GLU A 207 13.83 16.27 6.40
CA GLU A 207 12.87 17.27 6.88
C GLU A 207 12.95 18.57 6.08
N ILE A 208 14.16 18.96 5.66
CA ILE A 208 14.39 20.13 4.79
C ILE A 208 13.74 19.92 3.42
N ASP A 209 13.85 18.72 2.84
CA ASP A 209 13.19 18.42 1.56
C ASP A 209 11.67 18.51 1.70
N VAL A 210 11.11 18.05 2.82
CA VAL A 210 9.66 18.16 3.12
C VAL A 210 9.22 19.62 3.20
N VAL A 211 9.95 20.47 3.92
CA VAL A 211 9.62 21.92 4.01
C VAL A 211 9.69 22.59 2.64
N LYS A 212 10.73 22.32 1.85
CA LYS A 212 10.87 22.90 0.51
C LYS A 212 9.74 22.46 -0.42
N LEU A 213 9.41 21.17 -0.41
CA LEU A 213 8.34 20.66 -1.26
C LEU A 213 6.98 21.22 -0.84
N THR A 214 6.67 21.20 0.45
CA THR A 214 5.38 21.73 0.94
C THR A 214 5.25 23.23 0.67
N THR A 215 6.32 24.01 0.83
CA THR A 215 6.35 25.43 0.46
C THR A 215 6.10 25.64 -1.03
N HIS A 216 6.64 24.77 -1.89
CA HIS A 216 6.47 24.89 -3.34
C HIS A 216 5.07 24.45 -3.81
N ASN A 217 4.62 23.26 -3.42
CA ASN A 217 3.38 22.65 -3.91
C ASN A 217 2.15 23.17 -3.17
N PHE A 218 2.31 23.52 -1.90
CA PHE A 218 1.21 23.88 -1.00
C PHE A 218 1.53 25.21 -0.29
N PRO A 219 1.83 26.30 -1.01
CA PRO A 219 2.30 27.55 -0.42
C PRO A 219 1.33 28.16 0.59
N LYS A 220 0.03 27.87 0.44
CA LYS A 220 -1.03 28.31 1.38
C LYS A 220 -0.86 27.75 2.79
N LEU A 221 -0.22 26.59 2.95
CA LEU A 221 0.03 26.00 4.27
C LEU A 221 1.12 26.77 5.03
N ALA A 222 1.99 27.49 4.31
CA ALA A 222 3.09 28.28 4.86
C ALA A 222 3.88 27.51 5.92
N ILE A 223 4.35 26.31 5.54
CA ILE A 223 5.11 25.41 6.41
C ILE A 223 6.50 25.99 6.66
N GLN A 224 6.86 26.11 7.93
CA GLN A 224 8.15 26.64 8.38
C GLN A 224 9.11 25.51 8.76
N GLU A 225 8.58 24.46 9.39
CA GLU A 225 9.38 23.32 9.87
C GLU A 225 8.65 22.00 9.64
N ALA A 226 9.43 20.93 9.51
CA ALA A 226 8.93 19.56 9.47
C ALA A 226 9.74 18.72 10.45
N HIS A 227 9.05 17.90 11.24
CA HIS A 227 9.65 17.03 12.26
C HIS A 227 9.18 15.60 12.04
N LEU A 228 10.12 14.69 11.73
CA LEU A 228 9.82 13.28 11.54
C LEU A 228 9.36 12.67 12.87
N LYS A 229 8.13 12.15 12.88
CA LYS A 229 7.63 11.39 14.02
C LYS A 229 8.09 9.94 13.90
N LYS A 230 8.84 9.46 14.91
CA LYS A 230 9.20 8.05 15.02
C LYS A 230 7.94 7.23 15.36
N GLY A 231 7.33 6.62 14.35
CA GLY A 231 6.16 5.76 14.48
C GLY A 231 6.46 4.29 14.16
N GLN A 232 5.52 3.40 14.52
CA GLN A 232 5.56 1.97 14.16
C GLN A 232 4.62 1.62 12.99
N GLY A 233 4.02 2.62 12.35
CA GLY A 233 3.00 2.44 11.31
C GLY A 233 3.58 2.19 9.91
N ASN A 234 2.70 1.85 8.97
CA ASN A 234 3.06 1.56 7.58
C ASN A 234 3.46 2.84 6.80
N SER A 235 2.94 3.98 7.22
CA SER A 235 3.20 5.29 6.62
C SER A 235 4.25 6.06 7.43
N LYS A 236 5.11 6.82 6.75
CA LYS A 236 6.03 7.76 7.41
C LYS A 236 5.27 9.04 7.72
N THR A 237 5.42 9.55 8.94
CA THR A 237 4.63 10.69 9.41
C THR A 237 5.52 11.84 9.85
N TYR A 238 5.18 13.05 9.44
CA TYR A 238 5.85 14.28 9.85
C TYR A 238 4.85 15.21 10.54
N LYS A 239 5.25 15.84 11.64
CA LYS A 239 4.57 17.04 12.13
C LYS A 239 5.06 18.22 11.30
N LEU A 240 4.15 18.96 10.68
CA LEU A 240 4.48 20.19 9.96
C LEU A 240 4.04 21.39 10.78
N LEU A 241 4.94 22.34 11.02
CA LEU A 241 4.62 23.59 11.69
C LEU A 241 4.25 24.63 10.65
N GLY A 242 2.97 24.97 10.57
CA GLY A 242 2.45 26.00 9.68
C GLY A 242 2.29 27.34 10.41
N SER A 243 2.20 28.43 9.65
CA SER A 243 2.03 29.77 10.23
C SER A 243 0.68 29.99 10.95
N GLN A 244 -0.38 29.29 10.51
CA GLN A 244 -1.74 29.43 11.07
C GLN A 244 -2.11 28.27 12.00
N GLN A 245 -1.72 27.06 11.62
CA GLN A 245 -1.96 25.84 12.37
C GLN A 245 -0.91 24.80 12.02
N ASP A 246 -0.78 23.81 12.89
CA ASP A 246 0.06 22.65 12.64
C ASP A 246 -0.69 21.61 11.80
N TYR A 247 0.07 20.77 11.12
CA TYR A 247 -0.45 19.67 10.31
C TYR A 247 0.28 18.36 10.61
N ILE A 248 -0.33 17.26 10.18
CA ILE A 248 0.36 15.98 10.05
C ILE A 248 0.41 15.60 8.57
N LEU A 249 1.62 15.35 8.08
CA LEU A 249 1.87 14.75 6.77
C LEU A 249 2.03 13.24 6.95
N LYS A 250 1.25 12.44 6.23
CA LYS A 250 1.46 11.01 6.03
C LYS A 250 1.98 10.76 4.62
N VAL A 251 3.12 10.09 4.51
CA VAL A 251 3.69 9.57 3.27
C VAL A 251 3.40 8.07 3.22
N TYR A 252 2.49 7.68 2.32
CA TYR A 252 1.96 6.31 2.24
C TYR A 252 2.92 5.37 1.52
N PRO A 253 2.88 4.05 1.79
CA PRO A 253 3.68 3.02 1.12
C PRO A 253 3.62 3.04 -0.40
N ASP A 254 4.64 2.43 -1.02
CA ASP A 254 4.70 2.32 -2.47
C ASP A 254 3.64 1.33 -2.95
N ARG A 255 2.81 1.73 -3.92
CA ARG A 255 1.78 0.88 -4.50
C ARG A 255 2.31 -0.35 -5.21
N GLN A 256 3.59 -0.34 -5.61
CA GLN A 256 4.25 -1.51 -6.18
C GLN A 256 4.52 -2.60 -5.13
N HIS A 257 4.70 -2.21 -3.87
CA HIS A 257 4.95 -3.12 -2.74
C HIS A 257 3.69 -3.40 -1.92
N ASP A 258 2.78 -2.43 -1.86
CA ASP A 258 1.50 -2.50 -1.18
C ASP A 258 0.40 -1.92 -2.08
N SER A 259 -0.31 -2.79 -2.80
CA SER A 259 -1.32 -2.39 -3.77
C SER A 259 -2.56 -1.70 -3.18
N ARG A 260 -2.70 -1.65 -1.84
CA ARG A 260 -3.85 -1.05 -1.19
C ARG A 260 -3.90 0.46 -1.44
N PRO A 261 -5.09 1.03 -1.72
CA PRO A 261 -5.26 2.46 -1.99
C PRO A 261 -5.33 3.30 -0.72
N ARG A 262 -4.35 3.14 0.19
CA ARG A 262 -4.38 3.68 1.56
C ARG A 262 -4.62 5.19 1.64
N LEU A 263 -3.96 5.97 0.77
CA LEU A 263 -4.12 7.43 0.71
C LEU A 263 -5.56 7.79 0.36
N GLU A 264 -6.09 7.20 -0.70
CA GLU A 264 -7.44 7.47 -1.19
C GLU A 264 -8.49 6.99 -0.19
N THR A 265 -8.31 5.81 0.41
CA THR A 265 -9.19 5.28 1.45
C THR A 265 -9.25 6.22 2.65
N GLU A 266 -8.10 6.59 3.23
CA GLU A 266 -8.06 7.43 4.44
C GLU A 266 -8.57 8.85 4.17
N SER A 267 -8.16 9.46 3.05
CA SER A 267 -8.60 10.80 2.71
C SER A 267 -10.10 10.87 2.41
N THR A 268 -10.66 9.90 1.68
CA THR A 268 -12.10 9.82 1.42
C THR A 268 -12.87 9.60 2.72
N ALA A 269 -12.36 8.75 3.62
CA ALA A 269 -12.96 8.53 4.93
C ALA A 269 -12.98 9.81 5.77
N TYR A 270 -11.85 10.51 5.89
CA TYR A 270 -11.80 11.77 6.64
C TYR A 270 -12.68 12.86 6.01
N GLN A 271 -12.66 13.04 4.69
CA GLN A 271 -13.54 14.02 4.04
C GLN A 271 -15.02 13.74 4.34
N THR A 272 -15.44 12.48 4.24
CA THR A 272 -16.83 12.06 4.46
C THR A 272 -17.23 12.22 5.93
N LEU A 273 -16.43 11.68 6.85
CA LEU A 273 -16.73 11.67 8.28
C LEU A 273 -16.60 13.07 8.90
N PHE A 274 -15.61 13.86 8.47
CA PHE A 274 -15.46 15.25 8.92
C PHE A 274 -16.62 16.13 8.46
N ALA A 275 -17.09 15.99 7.22
CA ALA A 275 -18.29 16.70 6.73
C ALA A 275 -19.54 16.35 7.56
N LYS A 276 -19.60 15.11 8.06
CA LYS A 276 -20.61 14.67 9.02
C LYS A 276 -20.27 15.02 10.47
N LYS A 277 -19.22 15.80 10.78
CA LYS A 277 -18.85 16.19 12.16
C LYS A 277 -18.54 14.99 13.07
N TYR A 278 -17.92 13.94 12.53
CA TYR A 278 -17.27 12.93 13.37
C TYR A 278 -15.98 13.48 13.96
N PRO A 279 -15.53 12.99 15.13
CA PRO A 279 -14.26 13.38 15.73
C PRO A 279 -13.10 12.69 15.01
N VAL A 280 -12.81 13.16 13.79
CA VAL A 280 -11.69 12.73 12.94
C VAL A 280 -10.91 13.95 12.44
N PRO A 281 -9.65 13.81 12.00
CA PRO A 281 -8.92 14.88 11.35
C PRO A 281 -9.59 15.41 10.08
N GLU A 282 -9.38 16.69 9.80
CA GLU A 282 -9.73 17.28 8.50
C GLU A 282 -8.68 16.88 7.44
N SER A 283 -9.13 16.56 6.24
CA SER A 283 -8.26 16.35 5.07
C SER A 283 -7.98 17.69 4.38
N ILE A 284 -6.72 18.13 4.46
CA ILE A 284 -6.29 19.44 3.94
C ILE A 284 -5.73 19.32 2.52
N VAL A 285 -4.86 18.32 2.29
CA VAL A 285 -4.26 18.06 0.97
C VAL A 285 -4.20 16.56 0.73
N VAL A 286 -4.48 16.17 -0.52
CA VAL A 286 -4.30 14.82 -1.04
C VAL A 286 -3.51 14.94 -2.34
N ASP A 287 -2.27 14.44 -2.35
CA ASP A 287 -1.42 14.42 -3.54
C ASP A 287 -1.09 12.97 -3.91
N THR A 288 -1.79 12.45 -4.92
CA THR A 288 -1.61 11.07 -5.39
C THR A 288 -0.32 10.85 -6.17
N ASN A 289 0.32 11.92 -6.67
CA ASN A 289 1.58 11.81 -7.40
C ASN A 289 2.74 11.55 -6.44
N LEU A 290 2.71 12.20 -5.28
CA LEU A 290 3.68 12.00 -4.19
C LEU A 290 3.27 10.87 -3.24
N GLY A 291 1.99 10.49 -3.22
CA GLY A 291 1.43 9.58 -2.22
C GLY A 291 1.40 10.24 -0.84
N TRP A 292 1.02 11.52 -0.78
CA TRP A 292 1.01 12.35 0.42
C TRP A 292 -0.41 12.72 0.82
N GLY A 293 -0.73 12.55 2.10
CA GLY A 293 -1.93 13.10 2.73
C GLY A 293 -1.53 14.08 3.83
N ILE A 294 -2.01 15.32 3.77
CA ILE A 294 -1.82 16.31 4.83
C ILE A 294 -3.16 16.53 5.52
N TYR A 295 -3.17 16.34 6.83
CA TYR A 295 -4.35 16.43 7.68
C TYR A 295 -4.15 17.45 8.79
N SER A 296 -5.25 17.97 9.34
CA SER A 296 -5.21 18.86 10.50
C SER A 296 -4.47 18.21 11.67
N TRP A 297 -3.62 18.96 12.36
CA TRP A 297 -3.02 18.47 13.60
C TRP A 297 -4.04 18.38 14.73
N ILE A 298 -4.00 17.27 15.47
CA ILE A 298 -4.85 17.06 16.64
C ILE A 298 -4.01 17.28 17.90
N ASN A 299 -4.39 18.27 18.70
CA ASN A 299 -3.81 18.53 20.02
C ASN A 299 -4.39 17.53 21.05
N GLY A 300 -3.92 16.30 20.99
CA GLY A 300 -4.31 15.24 21.91
C GLY A 300 -3.14 14.34 22.30
N LYS A 301 -3.32 13.59 23.38
CA LYS A 301 -2.33 12.64 23.92
C LYS A 301 -2.72 11.21 23.58
N SER A 302 -1.72 10.33 23.47
CA SER A 302 -1.95 8.89 23.37
C SER A 302 -2.67 8.37 24.61
N ILE A 303 -3.44 7.30 24.43
CA ILE A 303 -4.24 6.70 25.48
C ILE A 303 -3.46 5.51 26.05
N ASP A 304 -2.86 5.70 27.22
CA ASP A 304 -2.05 4.63 27.85
C ASP A 304 -2.92 3.64 28.64
N LYS A 305 -4.02 4.12 29.23
CA LYS A 305 -4.97 3.31 30.00
C LYS A 305 -6.38 3.53 29.49
N ILE A 306 -6.99 2.45 29.01
CA ILE A 306 -8.37 2.46 28.57
C ILE A 306 -9.29 2.49 29.80
N ASP A 307 -10.20 3.47 29.82
CA ASP A 307 -11.19 3.67 30.86
C ASP A 307 -12.62 3.56 30.30
N GLU A 308 -13.62 3.68 31.16
CA GLU A 308 -15.01 3.60 30.74
C GLU A 308 -15.46 4.78 29.86
N SER A 309 -14.81 5.94 29.99
CA SER A 309 -15.07 7.12 29.15
C SER A 309 -14.71 6.83 27.70
N PHE A 310 -13.54 6.23 27.47
CA PHE A 310 -13.13 5.78 26.14
C PHE A 310 -14.12 4.78 25.53
N LEU A 311 -14.51 3.75 26.29
CA LEU A 311 -15.47 2.75 25.78
C LEU A 311 -16.82 3.40 25.43
N GLY A 312 -17.28 4.38 26.22
CA GLY A 312 -18.51 5.12 25.96
C GLY A 312 -18.45 5.90 24.65
N GLN A 313 -17.43 6.74 24.47
CA GLN A 313 -17.29 7.54 23.25
C GLN A 313 -17.00 6.69 22.00
N ALA A 314 -16.26 5.58 22.16
CA ALA A 314 -16.07 4.61 21.09
C ALA A 314 -17.39 3.94 20.68
N PHE A 315 -18.25 3.61 21.64
CA PHE A 315 -19.59 3.11 21.35
C PHE A 315 -20.46 4.14 20.64
N ASP A 316 -20.46 5.40 21.10
CA ASP A 316 -21.25 6.47 20.48
C ASP A 316 -20.80 6.73 19.04
N PHE A 317 -19.48 6.72 18.80
CA PHE A 317 -18.90 6.81 17.46
C PHE A 317 -19.42 5.70 16.55
N LEU A 318 -19.38 4.45 17.01
CA LEU A 318 -19.83 3.29 16.22
C LEU A 318 -21.35 3.24 16.05
N GLN A 319 -22.12 3.67 17.04
CA GLN A 319 -23.58 3.75 16.93
C GLN A 319 -23.98 4.71 15.84
N ARG A 320 -23.36 5.89 15.85
CA ARG A 320 -23.57 6.88 14.81
C ARG A 320 -23.15 6.33 13.44
N LEU A 321 -21.97 5.72 13.34
CA LEU A 321 -21.44 5.15 12.10
C LEU A 321 -22.31 4.02 11.55
N LEU A 322 -22.86 3.18 12.42
CA LEU A 322 -23.82 2.13 12.04
C LEU A 322 -25.09 2.76 11.47
N ASN A 323 -25.66 3.76 12.14
CA ASN A 323 -26.86 4.44 11.66
C ASN A 323 -26.64 5.06 10.27
N ASP A 324 -25.55 5.80 10.10
CA ASP A 324 -25.21 6.42 8.81
C ASP A 324 -24.95 5.33 7.75
N SER A 325 -24.27 4.23 8.10
CA SER A 325 -24.06 3.08 7.21
C SER A 325 -25.38 2.47 6.72
N ARG A 326 -26.39 2.39 7.58
CA ARG A 326 -27.71 1.86 7.23
C ARG A 326 -28.51 2.84 6.36
N LEU A 327 -28.52 4.12 6.73
CA LEU A 327 -29.31 5.15 6.08
C LEU A 327 -28.80 5.50 4.67
N GLU A 328 -27.48 5.52 4.49
CA GLU A 328 -26.82 6.00 3.26
C GLU A 328 -26.10 4.88 2.51
N VAL A 329 -26.60 3.64 2.63
CA VAL A 329 -25.96 2.44 2.07
C VAL A 329 -25.62 2.55 0.58
N GLU A 330 -26.49 3.18 -0.22
CA GLU A 330 -26.28 3.36 -1.65
C GLU A 330 -25.17 4.37 -1.96
N GLU A 331 -25.14 5.51 -1.25
CA GLU A 331 -24.12 6.54 -1.46
C GLU A 331 -22.75 6.05 -0.98
N PHE A 332 -22.70 5.48 0.21
CA PHE A 332 -21.47 4.93 0.77
C PHE A 332 -20.95 3.71 0.02
N SER A 333 -21.80 2.91 -0.62
CA SER A 333 -21.33 1.81 -1.47
C SER A 333 -20.71 2.27 -2.79
N LYS A 334 -20.99 3.50 -3.23
CA LYS A 334 -20.30 4.12 -4.38
C LYS A 334 -18.93 4.67 -3.98
N LEU A 335 -18.79 5.13 -2.74
CA LEU A 335 -17.57 5.74 -2.22
C LEU A 335 -16.57 4.71 -1.67
N PHE A 336 -17.06 3.70 -0.97
CA PHE A 336 -16.24 2.74 -0.25
C PHE A 336 -16.45 1.32 -0.74
N GLY A 337 -15.33 0.64 -0.98
CA GLY A 337 -15.28 -0.81 -1.19
C GLY A 337 -15.30 -1.57 0.13
N GLU A 338 -14.90 -2.84 0.08
CA GLU A 338 -14.65 -3.63 1.27
C GLU A 338 -13.49 -3.05 2.08
N ALA A 339 -13.58 -3.17 3.40
CA ALA A 339 -12.49 -2.83 4.29
C ALA A 339 -11.28 -3.73 3.99
N SER A 340 -10.08 -3.29 4.38
CA SER A 340 -8.88 -4.10 4.12
C SER A 340 -8.98 -5.44 4.87
N GLU A 341 -8.86 -6.53 4.11
CA GLU A 341 -9.00 -7.90 4.64
C GLU A 341 -10.36 -8.13 5.34
N ALA A 342 -11.43 -7.55 4.78
CA ALA A 342 -12.80 -7.79 5.21
C ALA A 342 -13.13 -9.28 5.27
N CYS A 343 -13.97 -9.67 6.23
CA CYS A 343 -14.35 -11.05 6.47
C CYS A 343 -15.86 -11.17 6.52
N LEU A 344 -16.48 -11.32 5.35
CA LEU A 344 -17.94 -11.37 5.23
C LEU A 344 -18.54 -12.77 5.47
N SER A 345 -17.73 -13.80 5.76
CA SER A 345 -18.22 -15.14 6.10
C SER A 345 -17.22 -15.89 6.98
N GLY A 346 -17.67 -16.94 7.67
CA GLY A 346 -16.78 -17.81 8.47
C GLY A 346 -15.68 -18.47 7.63
N ALA A 347 -15.98 -18.86 6.39
CA ALA A 347 -15.04 -19.44 5.45
C ALA A 347 -13.94 -18.44 5.06
N GLU A 348 -14.29 -17.16 4.91
CA GLU A 348 -13.32 -16.10 4.61
C GLU A 348 -12.35 -15.87 5.78
N ILE A 349 -12.85 -15.91 7.02
CA ILE A 349 -12.00 -15.82 8.22
C ILE A 349 -10.97 -16.96 8.22
N VAL A 350 -11.42 -18.20 8.03
CA VAL A 350 -10.55 -19.39 8.01
C VAL A 350 -9.54 -19.30 6.87
N ARG A 351 -9.98 -18.94 5.66
CA ARG A 351 -9.10 -18.75 4.49
C ARG A 351 -7.99 -17.74 4.78
N GLN A 352 -8.31 -16.61 5.40
CA GLN A 352 -7.31 -15.61 5.76
C GLN A 352 -6.34 -16.11 6.84
N ILE A 353 -6.81 -16.87 7.85
CA ILE A 353 -5.95 -17.50 8.86
C ILE A 353 -4.99 -18.49 8.21
N GLU A 354 -5.48 -19.36 7.35
CA GLU A 354 -4.67 -20.35 6.62
C GLU A 354 -3.61 -19.68 5.74
N GLN A 355 -3.97 -18.62 5.02
CA GLN A 355 -3.01 -17.85 4.21
C GLN A 355 -1.93 -17.20 5.07
N ARG A 356 -2.26 -16.72 6.27
CA ARG A 356 -1.28 -16.19 7.22
C ARG A 356 -0.37 -17.28 7.75
N ARG A 357 -0.93 -18.44 8.11
CA ARG A 357 -0.20 -19.60 8.60
C ARG A 357 0.78 -20.13 7.55
N GLN A 358 0.36 -20.16 6.29
CA GLN A 358 1.19 -20.57 5.15
C GLN A 358 2.41 -19.65 4.98
N ARG A 359 2.26 -18.33 5.15
CA ARG A 359 3.40 -17.38 5.10
C ARG A 359 4.43 -17.63 6.21
N LEU A 360 4.02 -18.28 7.30
CA LEU A 360 4.87 -18.61 8.44
C LEU A 360 5.37 -20.06 8.41
N GLN A 361 5.02 -20.86 7.39
CA GLN A 361 5.37 -22.28 7.33
C GLN A 361 6.89 -22.52 7.26
N ASN A 362 7.61 -21.64 6.56
CA ASN A 362 9.04 -21.76 6.31
C ASN A 362 9.89 -20.88 7.25
N VAL A 363 9.33 -20.44 8.38
CA VAL A 363 10.11 -19.68 9.37
C VAL A 363 11.15 -20.61 10.00
N GLU A 364 12.42 -20.19 9.93
CA GLU A 364 13.57 -20.87 10.53
C GLU A 364 13.62 -20.61 12.05
N SER A 365 12.64 -21.12 12.80
CA SER A 365 12.59 -21.02 14.26
C SER A 365 11.92 -22.25 14.85
N GLU A 366 12.69 -23.14 15.47
CA GLU A 366 12.17 -24.36 16.10
C GLU A 366 11.07 -24.07 17.15
N PRO A 367 11.21 -23.07 18.05
CA PRO A 367 10.13 -22.74 18.99
C PRO A 367 8.80 -22.39 18.30
N VAL A 368 8.85 -21.66 17.18
CA VAL A 368 7.65 -21.31 16.40
C VAL A 368 7.04 -22.55 15.74
N GLN A 369 7.87 -23.46 15.22
CA GLN A 369 7.39 -24.71 14.62
C GLN A 369 6.75 -25.65 15.66
N VAL A 370 7.34 -25.73 16.85
CA VAL A 370 6.76 -26.44 18.01
C VAL A 370 5.41 -25.84 18.41
N PHE A 371 5.33 -24.51 18.54
CA PHE A 371 4.08 -23.80 18.83
C PHE A 371 2.98 -24.15 17.82
N PHE A 372 3.32 -24.18 16.52
CA PHE A 372 2.36 -24.54 15.50
C PHE A 372 1.90 -25.99 15.59
N ARG A 373 2.84 -26.94 15.60
CA ARG A 373 2.56 -28.38 15.58
C ARG A 373 1.79 -28.83 16.80
N ASP A 374 2.21 -28.39 17.99
CA ASP A 374 1.74 -28.96 19.26
C ASP A 374 0.54 -28.20 19.82
N ASN A 375 0.34 -26.93 19.42
CA ASN A 375 -0.68 -26.07 20.02
C ASN A 375 -1.62 -25.42 19.00
N PHE A 376 -1.09 -24.60 18.07
CA PHE A 376 -1.92 -23.74 17.23
C PHE A 376 -2.70 -24.51 16.16
N ASP A 377 -2.05 -25.36 15.36
CA ASP A 377 -2.66 -26.06 14.22
C ASP A 377 -3.76 -27.05 14.69
N PRO A 378 -3.55 -27.87 15.76
CA PRO A 378 -4.61 -28.74 16.30
C PRO A 378 -5.84 -27.95 16.78
N TYR A 379 -5.60 -26.82 17.47
CA TYR A 379 -6.70 -26.02 18.02
C TYR A 379 -7.44 -25.23 16.94
N LEU A 380 -6.73 -24.70 15.92
CA LEU A 380 -7.36 -24.09 14.75
C LEU A 380 -8.31 -25.08 14.05
N LYS A 381 -7.89 -26.34 13.90
CA LYS A 381 -8.74 -27.39 13.31
C LYS A 381 -10.01 -27.61 14.14
N LEU A 382 -9.85 -27.78 15.46
CA LEU A 382 -10.98 -27.97 16.39
C LEU A 382 -11.99 -26.82 16.33
N VAL A 383 -11.52 -25.58 16.42
CA VAL A 383 -12.39 -24.39 16.39
C VAL A 383 -13.06 -24.27 15.02
N THR A 384 -12.32 -24.51 13.93
CA THR A 384 -12.88 -24.45 12.57
C THR A 384 -14.01 -25.46 12.38
N GLU A 385 -13.85 -26.70 12.85
CA GLU A 385 -14.90 -27.73 12.79
C GLU A 385 -16.12 -27.35 13.64
N THR A 386 -15.89 -26.81 14.84
CA THR A 386 -16.95 -26.32 15.73
C THR A 386 -17.77 -25.20 15.08
N VAL A 387 -17.09 -24.20 14.50
CA VAL A 387 -17.73 -23.07 13.84
C VAL A 387 -18.52 -23.50 12.61
N LYS A 388 -17.99 -24.44 11.81
CA LYS A 388 -18.73 -25.02 10.67
C LYS A 388 -20.05 -25.66 11.11
N ASN A 389 -20.04 -26.37 12.23
CA ASN A 389 -21.22 -27.05 12.77
C ASN A 389 -22.25 -26.08 13.35
N ASN A 390 -21.80 -25.02 14.02
CA ASN A 390 -22.66 -24.06 14.72
C ASN A 390 -23.22 -22.98 13.79
N CYS A 391 -22.42 -22.44 12.87
CA CYS A 391 -22.83 -21.32 12.02
C CYS A 391 -23.41 -21.71 10.66
N ARG A 392 -23.34 -23.00 10.27
CA ARG A 392 -23.83 -23.60 9.00
C ARG A 392 -23.96 -22.60 7.84
N GLU A 393 -25.12 -21.98 7.68
CA GLU A 393 -25.40 -21.04 6.58
C GLU A 393 -24.45 -19.83 6.55
N PHE A 394 -24.13 -19.22 7.69
CA PHE A 394 -23.23 -18.06 7.79
C PHE A 394 -21.76 -18.43 7.59
N PHE A 395 -21.41 -19.72 7.71
CA PHE A 395 -20.03 -20.14 7.45
C PHE A 395 -19.66 -19.90 5.98
N THR A 396 -20.52 -20.27 5.04
CA THR A 396 -20.23 -20.13 3.60
C THR A 396 -20.85 -18.89 2.98
N ARG A 397 -22.01 -18.43 3.47
CA ARG A 397 -22.72 -17.30 2.89
C ARG A 397 -22.07 -15.98 3.29
N SER A 398 -21.79 -15.15 2.30
CA SER A 398 -21.36 -13.76 2.52
C SER A 398 -22.47 -12.93 3.18
N LEU A 399 -22.12 -12.15 4.18
CA LEU A 399 -23.01 -11.27 4.92
C LEU A 399 -23.58 -10.20 3.97
N PRO A 400 -24.91 -10.02 3.90
CA PRO A 400 -25.49 -9.01 3.03
C PRO A 400 -25.07 -7.59 3.45
N ARG A 401 -24.93 -6.69 2.48
CA ARG A 401 -24.52 -5.28 2.69
C ARG A 401 -25.38 -4.56 3.73
N SER A 402 -26.67 -4.88 3.82
CA SER A 402 -27.58 -4.31 4.82
C SER A 402 -27.22 -4.64 6.28
N LEU A 403 -26.40 -5.67 6.52
CA LEU A 403 -25.92 -6.06 7.85
C LEU A 403 -24.45 -5.65 8.09
N GLN A 404 -23.73 -5.20 7.08
CA GLN A 404 -22.33 -4.76 7.18
C GLN A 404 -22.21 -3.35 7.76
N ILE A 405 -21.08 -2.98 8.35
CA ILE A 405 -20.80 -1.60 8.79
C ILE A 405 -19.64 -1.02 7.97
N LEU A 406 -19.62 0.30 7.76
CA LEU A 406 -18.38 1.00 7.40
C LEU A 406 -17.40 0.91 8.57
N SER A 407 -16.54 -0.09 8.55
CA SER A 407 -15.59 -0.41 9.60
C SER A 407 -14.30 0.39 9.44
N PRO A 408 -13.79 1.04 10.50
CA PRO A 408 -12.41 1.54 10.55
C PRO A 408 -11.35 0.43 10.50
N SER A 409 -11.74 -0.84 10.63
CA SER A 409 -10.90 -2.03 10.72
C SER A 409 -9.95 -2.07 11.92
N ASP A 410 -9.04 -1.10 12.05
CA ASP A 410 -8.05 -1.02 13.12
C ASP A 410 -8.50 -0.05 14.23
N PHE A 411 -9.73 -0.25 14.70
CA PHE A 411 -10.40 0.66 15.65
C PHE A 411 -9.95 0.37 17.09
N GLY A 412 -9.48 1.38 17.80
CA GLY A 412 -9.06 1.24 19.18
C GLY A 412 -8.30 2.45 19.73
N ALA A 413 -7.89 2.35 21.00
CA ALA A 413 -7.19 3.41 21.72
C ALA A 413 -5.80 3.72 21.14
N HIS A 414 -5.17 2.73 20.48
CA HIS A 414 -3.90 2.94 19.77
C HIS A 414 -4.03 3.85 18.55
N ASN A 415 -5.24 3.96 17.99
CA ASN A 415 -5.59 4.83 16.87
C ASN A 415 -6.59 5.92 17.31
N ALA A 416 -6.46 6.39 18.55
CA ALA A 416 -7.22 7.51 19.07
C ALA A 416 -6.35 8.44 19.93
N LEU A 417 -6.74 9.72 19.99
CA LEU A 417 -6.09 10.76 20.77
C LEU A 417 -7.09 11.38 21.74
N ARG A 418 -6.71 11.50 23.02
CA ARG A 418 -7.49 12.17 24.06
C ARG A 418 -7.16 13.67 24.06
N THR A 419 -8.13 14.52 23.78
CA THR A 419 -7.98 15.99 23.85
C THR A 419 -8.01 16.48 25.29
N GLU A 420 -7.72 17.77 25.50
CA GLU A 420 -7.81 18.39 26.82
C GLU A 420 -9.25 18.43 27.37
N ASP A 421 -10.24 18.49 26.49
CA ASP A 421 -11.69 18.49 26.81
C ASP A 421 -12.26 17.07 27.03
N ASP A 422 -11.39 16.09 27.26
CA ASP A 422 -11.75 14.69 27.45
C ASP A 422 -12.51 14.05 26.27
N GLN A 423 -12.30 14.55 25.06
CA GLN A 423 -12.87 13.97 23.84
C GLN A 423 -11.85 13.07 23.14
N PHE A 424 -12.32 12.01 22.50
CA PHE A 424 -11.46 11.12 21.70
C PHE A 424 -11.61 11.40 20.21
N VAL A 425 -10.49 11.73 19.58
CA VAL A 425 -10.39 11.87 18.11
C VAL A 425 -9.78 10.60 17.54
N PHE A 426 -10.49 9.95 16.61
CA PHE A 426 -10.06 8.71 15.98
C PHE A 426 -9.26 9.00 14.70
N VAL A 427 -8.17 8.27 14.52
CA VAL A 427 -7.22 8.44 13.43
C VAL A 427 -6.90 7.09 12.76
N ASP A 428 -6.10 7.13 11.71
CA ASP A 428 -5.61 5.98 10.94
C ASP A 428 -6.70 5.17 10.21
N PHE A 429 -7.45 5.84 9.34
CA PHE A 429 -8.53 5.26 8.55
C PHE A 429 -8.04 4.62 7.23
N GLU A 430 -6.76 4.23 7.16
CA GLU A 430 -6.13 3.67 5.94
C GLU A 430 -6.71 2.32 5.50
N TYR A 431 -7.53 1.70 6.35
CA TYR A 431 -8.19 0.41 6.14
C TYR A 431 -9.72 0.49 6.11
N PHE A 432 -10.27 1.71 6.08
CA PHE A 432 -11.71 1.94 6.18
C PHE A 432 -12.49 1.34 5.00
N GLY A 433 -13.65 0.75 5.29
CA GLY A 433 -14.55 0.22 4.27
C GLY A 433 -15.61 -0.70 4.84
N TRP A 434 -16.37 -1.35 3.97
CA TRP A 434 -17.45 -2.25 4.38
C TRP A 434 -16.94 -3.60 4.91
N ASP A 435 -17.47 -4.03 6.05
CA ASP A 435 -17.08 -5.30 6.69
C ASP A 435 -18.19 -5.88 7.58
N ASP A 436 -18.01 -7.12 8.03
CA ASP A 436 -18.84 -7.71 9.09
C ASP A 436 -18.52 -7.01 10.43
N PRO A 437 -19.53 -6.45 11.15
CA PRO A 437 -19.33 -5.86 12.46
C PRO A 437 -18.70 -6.83 13.49
N VAL A 438 -18.84 -8.15 13.30
CA VAL A 438 -18.17 -9.14 14.14
C VAL A 438 -16.65 -9.01 14.08
N LYS A 439 -16.08 -8.68 12.91
CA LYS A 439 -14.63 -8.45 12.78
C LYS A 439 -14.19 -7.25 13.60
N LEU A 440 -14.87 -6.11 13.45
CA LEU A 440 -14.59 -4.88 14.19
C LEU A 440 -14.59 -5.12 15.71
N VAL A 441 -15.62 -5.81 16.21
CA VAL A 441 -15.77 -6.10 17.64
C VAL A 441 -14.69 -7.05 18.14
N SER A 442 -14.36 -8.08 17.35
CA SER A 442 -13.34 -9.07 17.69
C SER A 442 -11.92 -8.51 17.63
N ASP A 443 -11.62 -7.68 16.63
CA ASP A 443 -10.33 -7.01 16.51
C ASP A 443 -10.11 -6.08 17.71
N PHE A 444 -11.09 -5.24 18.09
CA PHE A 444 -11.01 -4.42 19.30
C PHE A 444 -10.79 -5.25 20.59
N TYR A 445 -11.44 -6.41 20.68
CA TYR A 445 -11.34 -7.30 21.85
C TYR A 445 -9.96 -7.96 21.98
N TRP A 446 -9.37 -8.40 20.87
CA TRP A 446 -8.11 -9.15 20.84
C TRP A 446 -6.87 -8.30 20.61
N HIS A 447 -7.00 -7.06 20.14
CA HIS A 447 -5.88 -6.22 19.76
C HIS A 447 -4.89 -6.06 20.94
N PRO A 448 -3.63 -6.54 20.82
CA PRO A 448 -2.67 -6.55 21.93
C PRO A 448 -2.32 -5.15 22.48
N GLY A 449 -2.45 -4.12 21.65
CA GLY A 449 -2.25 -2.72 22.05
C GLY A 449 -3.36 -2.14 22.92
N MET A 450 -4.50 -2.83 23.07
CA MET A 450 -5.63 -2.34 23.86
C MET A 450 -5.50 -2.64 25.34
N ASN A 451 -4.88 -3.77 25.70
CA ASN A 451 -4.66 -4.20 27.10
C ASN A 451 -5.92 -4.07 27.99
N LEU A 452 -7.08 -4.47 27.46
CA LEU A 452 -8.37 -4.39 28.15
C LEU A 452 -8.42 -5.35 29.35
N SER A 453 -8.93 -4.86 30.49
CA SER A 453 -9.30 -5.73 31.61
C SER A 453 -10.49 -6.62 31.24
N GLN A 454 -10.67 -7.74 31.95
CA GLN A 454 -11.81 -8.62 31.70
C GLN A 454 -13.16 -7.90 31.88
N ALA A 455 -13.25 -6.97 32.83
CA ALA A 455 -14.45 -6.16 33.03
C ALA A 455 -14.76 -5.28 31.80
N LEU A 456 -13.74 -4.63 31.22
CA LEU A 456 -13.91 -3.82 30.00
C LEU A 456 -14.22 -4.68 28.77
N LYS A 457 -13.58 -5.85 28.65
CA LYS A 457 -13.91 -6.85 27.62
C LYS A 457 -15.39 -7.25 27.67
N ASN A 458 -15.89 -7.61 28.84
CA ASN A 458 -17.30 -7.97 29.04
C ASN A 458 -18.24 -6.78 28.71
N LYS A 459 -17.86 -5.56 29.12
CA LYS A 459 -18.63 -4.35 28.82
C LYS A 459 -18.68 -4.08 27.31
N TRP A 460 -17.57 -4.26 26.61
CA TRP A 460 -17.48 -4.12 25.16
C TRP A 460 -18.38 -5.10 24.40
N ILE A 461 -18.37 -6.38 24.78
CA ILE A 461 -19.26 -7.39 24.18
C ILE A 461 -20.73 -7.04 24.43
N ASN A 462 -21.07 -6.56 25.63
CA ASN A 462 -22.42 -6.09 25.95
C ASN A 462 -22.84 -4.87 25.13
N TYR A 463 -21.91 -3.94 24.86
CA TYR A 463 -22.14 -2.79 23.99
C TYR A 463 -22.39 -3.23 22.55
N ALA A 464 -21.54 -4.08 22.00
CA ALA A 464 -21.71 -4.65 20.66
C ALA A 464 -23.07 -5.35 20.50
N GLY A 465 -23.47 -6.17 21.49
CA GLY A 465 -24.75 -6.86 21.46
C GLY A 465 -25.99 -5.95 21.53
N LYS A 466 -25.84 -4.71 22.03
CA LYS A 466 -26.89 -3.67 21.96
C LYS A 466 -26.86 -2.93 20.64
N LEU A 467 -25.66 -2.73 20.08
CA LEU A 467 -25.45 -1.94 18.87
C LEU A 467 -26.04 -2.62 17.64
N PHE A 468 -25.78 -3.91 17.47
CA PHE A 468 -26.16 -4.70 16.30
C PHE A 468 -27.40 -5.55 16.56
N VAL A 469 -28.37 -5.00 17.31
CA VAL A 469 -29.60 -5.71 17.70
C VAL A 469 -30.54 -5.98 16.51
N ASP A 470 -30.37 -5.24 15.42
CA ASP A 470 -31.07 -5.42 14.14
C ASP A 470 -30.66 -6.71 13.41
N ASP A 471 -29.49 -7.26 13.74
CA ASP A 471 -29.00 -8.53 13.22
C ASP A 471 -29.28 -9.66 14.20
N LEU A 472 -30.31 -10.45 13.90
CA LEU A 472 -30.77 -11.58 14.72
C LEU A 472 -29.68 -12.60 15.04
N TYR A 473 -28.67 -12.73 14.18
CA TYR A 473 -27.61 -13.73 14.30
C TYR A 473 -26.26 -13.14 14.71
N PHE A 474 -26.19 -11.83 14.96
CA PHE A 474 -24.92 -11.17 15.31
C PHE A 474 -24.24 -11.82 16.51
N LYS A 475 -25.00 -12.12 17.59
CA LYS A 475 -24.44 -12.72 18.81
C LYS A 475 -23.92 -14.13 18.58
N ASP A 476 -24.61 -14.93 17.76
CA ASP A 476 -24.20 -16.30 17.42
C ASP A 476 -22.95 -16.32 16.54
N ARG A 477 -22.87 -15.38 15.57
CA ARG A 477 -21.66 -15.19 14.76
C ARG A 477 -20.51 -14.68 15.62
N LEU A 478 -20.75 -13.71 16.50
CA LEU A 478 -19.72 -13.17 17.39
C LEU A 478 -19.15 -14.25 18.32
N SER A 479 -20.01 -15.01 19.01
CA SER A 479 -19.55 -16.07 19.91
C SER A 479 -18.74 -17.15 19.18
N SER A 480 -19.15 -17.48 17.95
CA SER A 480 -18.48 -18.50 17.13
C SER A 480 -17.18 -18.00 16.49
N TYR A 481 -17.14 -16.76 16.01
CA TYR A 481 -15.99 -16.23 15.26
C TYR A 481 -14.95 -15.55 16.16
N LEU A 482 -15.31 -15.14 17.38
CA LEU A 482 -14.37 -14.49 18.31
C LEU A 482 -13.10 -15.33 18.53
N PRO A 483 -13.15 -16.66 18.77
CA PRO A 483 -11.94 -17.49 18.85
C PRO A 483 -11.10 -17.49 17.57
N LEU A 484 -11.73 -17.52 16.38
CA LEU A 484 -11.02 -17.49 15.10
C LEU A 484 -10.24 -16.19 14.91
N TYR A 485 -10.85 -15.04 15.24
CA TYR A 485 -10.13 -13.76 15.23
C TYR A 485 -8.99 -13.72 16.23
N GLY A 486 -9.14 -14.34 17.41
CA GLY A 486 -8.04 -14.53 18.35
C GLY A 486 -6.86 -15.28 17.73
N LEU A 487 -7.14 -16.39 17.02
CA LEU A 487 -6.13 -17.16 16.30
C LEU A 487 -5.46 -16.35 15.17
N ARG A 488 -6.23 -15.52 14.47
CA ARG A 488 -5.68 -14.55 13.51
C ARG A 488 -4.67 -13.62 14.19
N TRP A 489 -4.97 -13.12 15.39
CA TRP A 489 -4.07 -12.26 16.16
C TRP A 489 -2.80 -12.97 16.65
N CYS A 490 -2.87 -14.26 17.01
CA CYS A 490 -1.66 -15.06 17.27
C CYS A 490 -0.71 -15.03 16.06
N LEU A 491 -1.23 -15.20 14.84
CA LEU A 491 -0.42 -15.15 13.62
C LEU A 491 0.07 -13.73 13.29
N ILE A 492 -0.71 -12.69 13.62
CA ILE A 492 -0.30 -11.29 13.42
C ILE A 492 0.89 -10.95 14.32
N LEU A 493 0.91 -11.41 15.57
CA LEU A 493 2.04 -11.24 16.48
C LEU A 493 3.33 -11.86 15.92
N LEU A 494 3.21 -13.01 15.26
CA LEU A 494 4.34 -13.72 14.65
C LEU A 494 4.84 -13.11 13.33
N ASN A 495 4.26 -11.99 12.87
CA ASN A 495 4.74 -11.28 11.69
C ASN A 495 6.21 -10.85 11.78
N GLU A 496 6.78 -10.69 12.99
CA GLU A 496 8.20 -10.35 13.21
C GLU A 496 9.17 -11.45 12.75
N PHE A 497 8.68 -12.66 12.51
CA PHE A 497 9.45 -13.75 11.95
C PHE A 497 9.50 -13.73 10.42
N ILE A 498 8.76 -12.82 9.77
CA ILE A 498 8.77 -12.65 8.31
C ILE A 498 9.83 -11.60 7.94
N PRO A 499 10.90 -11.95 7.19
CA PRO A 499 12.03 -11.05 6.93
C PRO A 499 11.63 -9.68 6.36
N LYS A 500 10.71 -9.65 5.39
CA LYS A 500 10.22 -8.40 4.77
C LYS A 500 9.54 -7.47 5.78
N LYS A 501 8.79 -8.02 6.75
CA LYS A 501 8.10 -7.23 7.77
C LYS A 501 9.04 -6.73 8.85
N LEU A 502 10.03 -7.54 9.21
CA LEU A 502 11.10 -7.15 10.11
C LEU A 502 11.91 -5.98 9.53
N GLN A 503 12.21 -5.99 8.23
CA GLN A 503 12.91 -4.88 7.54
C GLN A 503 12.17 -3.54 7.66
N HIS A 504 10.83 -3.51 7.57
CA HIS A 504 10.05 -2.28 7.77
C HIS A 504 10.27 -1.67 9.17
N ARG A 505 10.42 -2.51 10.19
CA ARG A 505 10.71 -2.07 11.57
C ARG A 505 12.19 -1.71 11.77
N LEU A 506 13.12 -2.40 11.10
CA LEU A 506 14.56 -2.06 11.09
C LEU A 506 14.84 -0.68 10.48
N HIS A 507 14.05 -0.24 9.49
CA HIS A 507 14.16 1.13 8.99
C HIS A 507 13.73 2.20 10.00
N ALA A 508 12.97 1.83 11.05
CA ALA A 508 12.55 2.74 12.12
C ALA A 508 13.51 2.74 13.33
N ARG A 509 14.34 1.69 13.50
CA ARG A 509 15.32 1.55 14.60
C ARG A 509 16.53 0.73 14.14
N SER A 510 17.75 1.22 14.38
CA SER A 510 18.97 0.41 14.28
C SER A 510 18.95 -0.66 15.37
N LEU A 511 18.51 -1.88 15.05
CA LEU A 511 18.41 -3.01 15.99
C LEU A 511 19.55 -4.00 15.72
N SER A 512 20.18 -4.46 16.78
CA SER A 512 21.16 -5.56 16.71
C SER A 512 20.45 -6.89 16.44
N PRO A 513 21.17 -7.93 15.97
CA PRO A 513 20.62 -9.29 15.90
C PRO A 513 20.05 -9.80 17.22
N GLU A 514 20.62 -9.39 18.35
CA GLU A 514 20.14 -9.74 19.69
C GLU A 514 18.80 -9.06 20.00
N ASP A 515 18.64 -7.78 19.62
CA ASP A 515 17.36 -7.07 19.77
C ASP A 515 16.24 -7.75 18.96
N ILE A 516 16.57 -8.19 17.74
CA ILE A 516 15.63 -8.91 16.87
C ILE A 516 15.19 -10.22 17.54
N ALA A 517 16.15 -11.02 18.04
CA ALA A 517 15.85 -12.28 18.72
C ALA A 517 14.97 -12.05 19.95
N ASN A 518 15.26 -11.01 20.75
CA ASN A 518 14.45 -10.64 21.91
C ASN A 518 13.04 -10.19 21.53
N ILE A 519 12.87 -9.42 20.46
CA ILE A 519 11.55 -9.02 19.94
C ILE A 519 10.77 -10.27 19.51
N GLN A 520 11.39 -11.15 18.73
CA GLN A 520 10.78 -12.37 18.23
C GLN A 520 10.33 -13.30 19.36
N ALA A 521 11.20 -13.52 20.37
CA ALA A 521 10.86 -14.30 21.55
C ALA A 521 9.68 -13.68 22.33
N ASN A 522 9.68 -12.35 22.50
CA ASN A 522 8.58 -11.65 23.15
C ASN A 522 7.25 -11.76 22.38
N GLN A 523 7.26 -11.73 21.05
CA GLN A 523 6.04 -11.92 20.26
C GLN A 523 5.54 -13.36 20.30
N LEU A 524 6.42 -14.36 20.30
CA LEU A 524 6.03 -15.76 20.47
C LEU A 524 5.36 -15.97 21.84
N ASN A 525 5.96 -15.48 22.93
CA ASN A 525 5.36 -15.53 24.27
C ASN A 525 3.98 -14.87 24.33
N LYS A 526 3.77 -13.77 23.59
CA LYS A 526 2.45 -13.12 23.49
C LYS A 526 1.47 -13.99 22.72
N ALA A 527 1.89 -14.60 21.61
CA ALA A 527 1.05 -15.48 20.80
C ALA A 527 0.61 -16.73 21.58
N GLU A 528 1.51 -17.32 22.37
CA GLU A 528 1.23 -18.44 23.26
C GLU A 528 0.22 -18.08 24.36
N ARG A 529 0.45 -16.97 25.08
CA ARG A 529 -0.49 -16.49 26.11
C ARG A 529 -1.86 -16.17 25.54
N LEU A 530 -1.90 -15.59 24.33
CA LEU A 530 -3.14 -15.29 23.64
C LEU A 530 -3.88 -16.59 23.27
N LEU A 531 -3.17 -17.61 22.79
CA LEU A 531 -3.75 -18.92 22.50
C LEU A 531 -4.36 -19.57 23.75
N GLU A 532 -3.68 -19.51 24.89
CA GLU A 532 -4.23 -20.04 26.15
C GLU A 532 -5.51 -19.29 26.58
N GLN A 533 -5.54 -17.95 26.48
CA GLN A 533 -6.77 -17.19 26.74
C GLN A 533 -7.92 -17.58 25.82
N ILE A 534 -7.63 -17.89 24.56
CA ILE A 534 -8.65 -18.34 23.60
C ILE A 534 -9.17 -19.73 24.01
N LYS A 535 -8.28 -20.66 24.37
CA LYS A 535 -8.64 -22.00 24.85
C LYS A 535 -9.52 -21.93 26.09
N GLU A 536 -9.15 -21.11 27.07
CA GLU A 536 -9.93 -20.91 28.31
C GLU A 536 -11.34 -20.37 28.06
N MET A 537 -11.50 -19.52 27.05
CA MET A 537 -12.81 -18.96 26.67
C MET A 537 -13.74 -19.99 26.00
N THR A 538 -13.17 -21.02 25.38
CA THR A 538 -13.92 -22.07 24.65
C THR A 538 -14.07 -23.38 25.42
N SER A 539 -13.39 -23.50 26.56
CA SER A 539 -13.48 -24.64 27.47
C SER A 539 -14.70 -24.50 28.37
#